data_AF-A0A0S3T286-F1
#
_entry.id   AF-A0A0S3T286-F1
#
_cell.length_a   1.000
_cell.length_b   1.000
_cell.length_c   1.000
_cell.angle_alpha   90.00
_cell.angle_beta   90.00
_cell.angle_gamma   90.00
#
_symmetry.space_group_name_H-M   'P 1'
#
loop_
_entity.id
_entity.type
_entity.pdbx_description
1 polymer ?
#
loop_
_entity_poly.entity_id
_entity_poly.type
_entity_poly.pdbx_seq_one_letter_code
_entity_poly.pdbx_strand_id
1 'polypeptide(L)'
;MSEDQDNPQQLVLIHWQGLPLEEASWELWSQIQAQFHLEDKVPLQEGGDVRPITDEEPQGPTQDQENVDRGELPKRIRRKPTHLNDYVTN
;
A
#
# COMPACT_ATOMS: atom_id res chain seq x y z
N MET A 1 7.73 0.41 41.62
CA MET A 1 8.24 1.52 40.80
C MET A 1 8.09 1.05 39.37
N SER A 2 7.00 1.45 38.70
CA SER A 2 6.60 0.90 37.41
C SER A 2 7.58 1.30 36.32
N GLU A 3 8.12 0.31 35.62
CA GLU A 3 8.92 0.47 34.40
C GLU A 3 8.00 0.80 33.22
N ASP A 4 7.44 2.01 33.18
CA ASP A 4 6.81 2.55 31.97
C ASP A 4 7.89 3.32 31.17
N GLN A 5 8.93 2.60 30.78
CA GLN A 5 10.11 3.19 30.13
C GLN A 5 9.99 3.13 28.60
N ASP A 6 9.90 4.33 28.01
CA ASP A 6 10.33 4.69 26.65
C ASP A 6 9.63 4.02 25.45
N ASN A 7 8.29 3.95 25.45
CA ASN A 7 7.59 3.96 24.16
C ASN A 7 7.15 5.40 23.85
N PRO A 8 7.75 6.09 22.84
CA PRO A 8 7.31 7.43 22.49
C PRO A 8 5.85 7.37 22.03
N GLN A 9 4.95 7.91 22.87
CA GLN A 9 3.54 8.01 22.52
C GLN A 9 3.39 9.05 21.41
N GLN A 10 3.02 8.59 20.22
CA GLN A 10 2.74 9.48 19.10
C GLN A 10 1.43 10.21 19.36
N LEU A 11 1.52 11.54 19.49
CA LEU A 11 0.38 12.44 19.61
C LEU A 11 0.20 13.21 18.30
N VAL A 12 -1.04 13.52 17.97
CA VAL A 12 -1.41 14.36 16.82
C VAL A 12 -2.27 15.53 17.28
N LEU A 13 -1.99 16.72 16.73
CA LEU A 13 -2.79 17.91 16.99
C LEU A 13 -3.98 17.94 16.02
N ILE A 14 -5.19 17.94 16.56
CA ILE A 14 -6.43 17.90 15.78
C ILE A 14 -7.18 19.22 15.95
N HIS A 15 -7.53 19.82 14.81
CA HIS A 15 -8.55 20.86 14.75
C HIS A 15 -9.91 20.21 14.45
N TRP A 16 -10.88 20.45 15.33
CA TRP A 16 -12.19 19.80 15.26
C TRP A 16 -13.15 20.57 14.35
N GLN A 17 -13.87 19.83 13.50
CA GLN A 17 -14.88 20.40 12.61
C GLN A 17 -15.97 21.13 13.42
N GLY A 18 -16.21 22.41 13.11
CA GLY A 18 -17.23 23.22 13.77
C GLY A 18 -16.82 23.83 15.12
N LEU A 19 -15.58 23.58 15.57
CA LEU A 19 -15.00 24.24 16.74
C LEU A 19 -13.94 25.28 16.32
N PRO A 20 -13.75 26.33 17.12
CA PRO A 20 -12.71 27.32 16.86
C PRO A 20 -11.30 26.72 17.10
N LEU A 21 -10.25 27.42 16.66
CA LEU A 21 -8.88 26.90 16.68
C LEU A 21 -8.35 26.66 18.10
N GLU A 22 -8.85 27.44 19.05
CA GLU A 22 -8.49 27.38 20.46
C GLU A 22 -8.91 26.07 21.13
N GLU A 23 -9.87 25.35 20.54
CA GLU A 23 -10.35 24.03 20.99
C GLU A 23 -9.55 22.88 20.37
N ALA A 24 -8.46 23.15 19.65
CA ALA A 24 -7.60 22.10 19.12
C ALA A 24 -6.92 21.31 20.26
N SER A 25 -6.90 19.97 20.13
CA SER A 25 -6.39 19.07 21.17
C SER A 25 -5.32 18.12 20.64
N TRP A 26 -4.44 17.69 21.55
CA TRP A 26 -3.45 16.63 21.30
C TRP A 26 -4.08 15.29 21.64
N GLU A 27 -4.27 14.44 20.63
CA GLU A 27 -4.89 13.13 20.76
C GLU A 27 -3.87 12.01 20.49
N LEU A 28 -4.06 10.83 21.09
CA LEU A 28 -3.20 9.68 20.78
C LEU A 28 -3.45 9.19 19.36
N TRP A 29 -2.37 9.04 18.59
CA TRP A 29 -2.44 8.55 17.21
C TRP A 29 -3.16 7.20 17.10
N SER A 30 -2.91 6.29 18.05
CA SER A 30 -3.55 4.97 18.07
C SER A 30 -5.07 5.04 18.23
N GLN A 31 -5.58 6.01 19.00
CA GLN A 31 -7.02 6.21 19.17
C GLN A 31 -7.64 6.81 17.90
N ILE A 32 -6.99 7.81 17.31
CA ILE A 32 -7.48 8.48 16.11
C ILE A 32 -7.47 7.55 14.90
N GLN A 33 -6.41 6.75 14.74
CA GLN A 33 -6.32 5.74 13.68
C GLN A 33 -7.41 4.66 13.82
N ALA A 34 -7.77 4.26 15.04
CA ALA A 34 -8.79 3.26 15.27
C ALA A 34 -10.22 3.82 15.10
N GLN A 35 -10.44 5.07 15.49
CA GLN A 35 -11.76 5.70 15.48
C GLN A 35 -12.13 6.24 14.09
N PHE A 36 -11.16 6.79 13.37
CA PHE A 36 -11.36 7.34 12.04
C PHE A 36 -10.70 6.40 11.04
N HIS A 37 -11.47 5.95 10.04
CA HIS A 37 -10.93 5.20 8.91
C HIS A 37 -10.14 6.15 8.01
N LEU A 38 -8.96 6.57 8.47
CA LEU A 38 -8.04 7.47 7.76
C LEU A 38 -7.37 6.80 6.54
N GLU A 39 -7.68 5.54 6.28
CA GLU A 39 -7.36 4.90 5.02
C GLU A 39 -8.16 5.59 3.91
N ASP A 40 -7.46 6.31 3.03
CA ASP A 40 -7.99 6.89 1.79
C ASP A 40 -8.67 5.78 0.97
N LYS A 41 -9.97 5.59 1.19
CA LYS A 41 -10.77 4.65 0.40
C LYS A 41 -11.09 5.35 -0.90
N VAL A 42 -10.18 5.23 -1.88
CA VAL A 42 -10.49 5.54 -3.27
C VAL A 42 -11.68 4.66 -3.66
N PRO A 43 -12.85 5.23 -4.01
CA PRO A 43 -13.96 4.42 -4.48
C PRO A 43 -13.54 3.80 -5.82
N LEU A 44 -13.16 2.52 -5.77
CA LEU A 44 -12.97 1.73 -6.97
C LEU A 44 -14.36 1.56 -7.59
N GLN A 45 -14.59 2.16 -8.76
CA GLN A 45 -15.83 1.94 -9.50
C GLN A 45 -16.03 0.43 -9.69
N GLU A 46 -17.26 -0.04 -9.45
CA GLU A 46 -17.68 -1.42 -9.69
C GLU A 46 -17.58 -1.71 -11.19
N GLY A 47 -16.40 -2.13 -11.63
CA GLY A 47 -16.09 -2.30 -13.05
C GLY A 47 -14.64 -2.68 -13.31
N GLY A 48 -13.92 -3.18 -12.30
CA GLY A 48 -12.68 -3.88 -12.53
C GLY A 48 -12.98 -5.14 -13.36
N ASP A 49 -12.14 -5.44 -14.35
CA ASP A 49 -12.21 -6.63 -15.20
C ASP A 49 -11.99 -7.89 -14.33
N VAL A 50 -13.03 -8.29 -13.60
CA VAL A 50 -13.06 -9.56 -12.86
C VAL A 50 -13.16 -10.64 -13.91
N ARG A 51 -12.00 -11.13 -14.35
CA ARG A 51 -11.94 -12.38 -15.11
C ARG A 51 -12.56 -13.46 -14.22
N PRO A 52 -13.56 -14.21 -14.69
CA PRO A 52 -14.07 -15.33 -13.92
C PRO A 52 -12.89 -16.25 -13.59
N ILE A 53 -12.73 -16.56 -12.31
CA ILE A 53 -11.89 -17.68 -11.90
C ILE A 53 -12.61 -18.91 -12.44
N THR A 54 -12.22 -19.36 -13.62
CA THR A 54 -12.41 -20.77 -13.98
C THR A 54 -11.56 -21.55 -12.99
N ASP A 55 -12.17 -22.50 -12.28
CA ASP A 55 -11.54 -23.41 -11.32
C ASP A 55 -10.52 -24.36 -12.01
N GLU A 56 -9.50 -23.81 -12.64
CA GLU A 56 -8.30 -24.55 -13.02
C GLU A 56 -7.14 -23.89 -12.29
N GLU A 57 -6.73 -24.53 -11.19
CA GLU A 57 -5.51 -24.21 -10.43
C GLU A 57 -4.34 -23.92 -11.40
N PRO A 58 -3.73 -22.72 -11.37
CA PRO A 58 -2.37 -22.61 -11.85
C PRO A 58 -1.50 -23.20 -10.74
N GLN A 59 -1.21 -24.50 -10.87
CA GLN A 59 -0.07 -25.11 -10.19
C GLN A 59 1.13 -24.18 -10.40
N GLY A 60 1.77 -23.80 -9.29
CA GLY A 60 3.01 -23.02 -9.31
C GLY A 60 4.04 -23.66 -10.24
N PRO A 61 5.05 -22.92 -10.71
CA PRO A 61 5.95 -23.44 -11.73
C PRO A 61 6.88 -24.50 -11.12
N THR A 62 6.49 -25.77 -11.26
CA THR A 62 7.43 -26.88 -11.32
C THR A 62 8.32 -26.61 -12.53
N GLN A 63 9.62 -26.46 -12.28
CA GLN A 63 10.60 -26.53 -13.34
C GLN A 63 10.44 -27.89 -14.00
N ASP A 64 10.00 -27.93 -15.26
CA ASP A 64 10.49 -28.91 -16.21
C ASP A 64 10.25 -28.41 -17.63
N GLN A 65 11.30 -28.57 -18.43
CA GLN A 65 11.39 -28.10 -19.80
C GLN A 65 10.45 -28.91 -20.69
N GLU A 66 9.42 -28.28 -21.25
CA GLU A 66 8.82 -28.77 -22.48
C GLU A 66 8.66 -27.64 -23.50
N ASN A 67 9.34 -27.87 -24.62
CA ASN A 67 9.42 -27.04 -25.80
C ASN A 67 8.05 -27.00 -26.48
N VAL A 68 7.25 -25.98 -26.18
CA VAL A 68 6.02 -25.68 -26.93
C VAL A 68 6.22 -24.34 -27.62
N ASP A 69 6.31 -24.43 -28.95
CA ASP A 69 6.27 -23.34 -29.92
C ASP A 69 5.01 -22.49 -29.71
N ARG A 70 5.08 -21.55 -28.77
CA ARG A 70 4.09 -20.49 -28.57
C ARG A 70 4.67 -19.25 -29.21
N GLY A 71 4.08 -18.85 -30.34
CA GLY A 71 4.46 -17.67 -31.11
C GLY A 71 4.87 -16.51 -30.22
N GLU A 72 6.00 -15.87 -30.56
CA GLU A 72 6.74 -14.96 -29.70
C GLU A 72 5.85 -13.94 -28.99
N LEU A 73 5.51 -14.22 -27.72
CA LEU A 73 4.92 -13.20 -26.86
C LEU A 73 5.92 -12.05 -26.76
N PRO A 74 5.47 -10.79 -26.91
CA PRO A 74 6.34 -9.64 -26.80
C PRO A 74 7.13 -9.69 -25.49
N LYS A 75 8.45 -9.88 -25.59
CA LYS A 75 9.34 -9.93 -24.43
C LYS A 75 9.24 -8.59 -23.69
N ARG A 76 8.86 -8.65 -22.42
CA ARG A 76 8.76 -7.47 -21.55
C ARG A 76 10.09 -6.71 -21.54
N ILE A 77 10.05 -5.43 -21.92
CA ILE A 77 11.22 -4.55 -21.87
C ILE A 77 11.50 -4.21 -20.40
N ARG A 78 12.55 -4.82 -19.82
CA ARG A 78 13.02 -4.54 -18.46
C ARG A 78 14.09 -3.45 -18.51
N ARG A 79 13.70 -2.20 -18.83
CA ARG A 79 14.61 -1.05 -18.77
C ARG A 79 14.31 -0.22 -17.53
N LYS A 80 15.35 0.20 -16.83
CA LYS A 80 15.22 1.15 -15.72
C LYS A 80 14.78 2.53 -16.26
N PRO A 81 13.93 3.28 -15.53
CA PRO A 81 13.56 4.65 -15.90
C PRO A 81 14.80 5.56 -15.97
N THR A 82 14.84 6.46 -16.97
CA THR A 82 15.99 7.34 -17.22
C THR A 82 16.35 8.24 -16.04
N HIS A 83 15.34 8.82 -15.38
CA HIS A 83 15.49 9.72 -14.23
C HIS A 83 16.14 9.02 -13.02
N LEU A 84 16.17 7.68 -12.98
CA LEU A 84 16.81 6.96 -11.88
C LEU A 84 18.33 7.14 -11.84
N ASN A 85 18.95 7.63 -12.93
CA ASN A 85 20.38 7.92 -12.96
C ASN A 85 20.76 9.15 -12.12
N ASP A 86 19.82 10.08 -11.88
CA ASP A 86 20.09 11.33 -11.16
C ASP A 86 20.30 11.12 -9.66
N TYR A 87 19.95 9.94 -9.15
CA TYR A 87 20.02 9.57 -7.73
C TYR A 87 21.17 8.62 -7.39
N VAL A 88 22.03 8.27 -8.35
CA VAL A 88 23.20 7.42 -8.10
C VAL A 88 24.37 8.29 -7.65
N THR A 89 24.60 8.37 -6.35
CA THR A 89 25.79 9.00 -5.75
C THR A 89 26.92 7.96 -5.63
N ASN A 90 28.09 8.25 -6.21
CA ASN A 90 29.31 7.43 -6.09
C ASN A 90 29.95 7.53 -4.70
#